data_AF-A0A3L6QE61-F1
#
_entry.id   AF-A0A3L6QE61-F1
#
_cell.length_a   1.000
_cell.length_b   1.000
_cell.length_c   1.000
_cell.angle_alpha   90.00
_cell.angle_beta   90.00
_cell.angle_gamma   90.00
#
_symmetry.space_group_name_H-M   'P 1'
#
loop_
_entity.id
_entity.type
_entity.pdbx_description
1 polymer ?
#
loop_
_entity_poly.entity_id
_entity_poly.type
_entity_poly.pdbx_seq_one_letter_code
_entity_poly.pdbx_strand_id
1 'polypeptide(L)'
;MVLQGLKPRIFDQLNKFAGWWVQKLPTVLWSLRTTPNRSTRFTLFFLTYGVEAVLPSDLDHDAPRVQAFDPDQAAEAQQDAVDLLNEAQEMALVRSIATNRPVAGTMRGSFGEEPSKSVTWC
;
A
#
# COMPACT_ATOMS: atom_id res chain seq x y z
N MET A 1 -2.70 -34.11 -32.44
CA MET A 1 -1.82 -33.62 -33.54
C MET A 1 -1.85 -32.11 -33.77
N VAL A 2 -2.80 -31.32 -33.24
CA VAL A 2 -2.88 -29.86 -33.48
C VAL A 2 -1.77 -29.06 -32.78
N LEU A 3 -1.42 -29.43 -31.54
CA LEU A 3 -0.40 -28.76 -30.73
C LEU A 3 1.00 -28.79 -31.35
N GLN A 4 1.34 -29.84 -32.11
CA GLN A 4 2.65 -29.97 -32.76
C GLN A 4 2.80 -29.05 -33.98
N GLY A 5 1.70 -28.66 -34.64
CA GLY A 5 1.72 -27.69 -35.73
C GLY A 5 1.66 -26.23 -35.25
N LEU A 6 1.03 -25.98 -34.09
CA LEU A 6 0.89 -24.65 -33.52
C LEU A 6 2.17 -24.17 -32.82
N LYS A 7 2.87 -25.08 -32.14
CA LYS A 7 4.10 -24.80 -31.39
C LYS A 7 5.19 -24.13 -32.24
N PRO A 8 5.63 -24.65 -33.40
CA PRO A 8 6.67 -23.97 -34.19
C PRO A 8 6.19 -22.61 -34.73
N ARG A 9 4.94 -22.48 -35.14
CA ARG A 9 4.41 -21.22 -35.67
C ARG A 9 4.42 -20.08 -34.65
N ILE A 10 3.97 -20.36 -33.43
CA ILE A 10 3.89 -19.33 -32.38
C ILE A 10 5.25 -19.17 -31.69
N PHE A 11 5.90 -20.29 -31.35
CA PHE A 11 7.14 -20.28 -30.60
C PHE A 11 8.30 -19.77 -31.47
N ASP A 12 8.47 -20.21 -32.72
CA ASP A 12 9.57 -19.72 -33.57
C ASP A 12 9.37 -18.25 -33.98
N GLN A 13 8.11 -17.81 -34.11
CA GLN A 13 7.82 -16.40 -34.36
C GLN A 13 8.13 -15.55 -33.14
N LEU A 14 7.75 -15.97 -31.93
CA LEU A 14 8.09 -15.26 -30.69
C LEU A 14 9.58 -15.30 -30.38
N ASN A 15 10.27 -16.41 -30.63
CA ASN A 15 11.69 -16.57 -30.31
C ASN A 15 12.57 -15.59 -31.12
N LYS A 16 12.16 -15.24 -32.34
CA LYS A 16 12.80 -14.19 -33.15
C LYS A 16 12.76 -12.82 -32.48
N PHE A 17 11.67 -12.50 -31.78
CA PHE A 17 11.51 -11.24 -31.06
C PHE A 17 12.00 -11.32 -29.62
N ALA A 18 12.16 -12.51 -29.05
CA ALA A 18 12.59 -12.71 -27.67
C ALA A 18 13.97 -12.08 -27.41
N GLY A 19 14.94 -12.28 -28.31
CA GLY A 19 16.27 -11.65 -28.18
C GLY A 19 16.22 -10.11 -28.19
N TRP A 20 15.39 -9.52 -29.05
CA TRP A 20 15.20 -8.06 -29.10
C TRP A 20 14.45 -7.53 -27.87
N TRP A 21 13.44 -8.26 -27.40
CA TRP A 21 12.70 -7.93 -26.18
C TRP A 21 13.59 -7.97 -24.94
N VAL A 22 14.48 -8.95 -24.82
CA VAL A 22 15.44 -9.04 -23.70
C VAL A 22 16.36 -7.82 -23.67
N GLN A 23 16.78 -7.30 -24.83
CA GLN A 23 17.59 -6.07 -24.90
C GLN A 23 16.81 -4.82 -24.47
N LYS A 24 15.50 -4.77 -24.73
CA LYS A 24 14.63 -3.64 -24.32
C LYS A 24 14.09 -3.78 -22.90
N LEU A 25 14.12 -4.99 -22.34
CA LEU A 25 13.54 -5.30 -21.04
C LEU A 25 14.08 -4.40 -19.92
N PRO A 26 15.41 -4.14 -19.79
CA PRO A 26 15.93 -3.26 -18.75
C PRO A 26 15.37 -1.84 -18.86
N THR A 27 15.29 -1.30 -20.08
CA THR A 27 14.75 0.04 -20.34
C THR A 27 13.26 0.14 -20.01
N VAL A 28 12.48 -0.88 -20.38
CA VAL A 28 11.05 -0.93 -20.07
C VAL A 28 10.84 -1.03 -18.55
N LEU A 29 11.58 -1.91 -17.89
CA LEU A 29 11.53 -2.07 -16.43
C LEU A 29 11.91 -0.77 -15.72
N TRP A 30 12.93 -0.07 -16.24
CA TRP A 30 13.34 1.24 -15.75
C TRP A 30 12.22 2.27 -15.88
N SER A 31 11.63 2.40 -17.07
CA SER A 31 10.52 3.34 -17.29
C SER A 31 9.34 3.06 -16.36
N LEU A 32 9.02 1.80 -16.09
CA LEU A 32 7.92 1.43 -15.20
C LEU A 32 8.24 1.77 -13.72
N ARG A 33 9.51 1.66 -13.32
CA ARG A 33 9.97 2.02 -11.97
C ARG A 33 10.00 3.52 -11.75
N THR A 34 10.33 4.31 -12.78
CA THR A 34 10.58 5.75 -12.65
C THR A 34 9.44 6.64 -13.15
N THR A 35 8.52 6.11 -13.95
CA THR A 35 7.38 6.90 -14.45
C THR A 35 6.27 6.94 -13.40
N PRO A 36 5.88 8.13 -12.91
CA PRO A 36 4.72 8.25 -12.05
C PRO A 36 3.46 7.81 -12.80
N ASN A 37 2.69 6.90 -12.20
CA ASN A 37 1.46 6.42 -12.82
C ASN A 37 0.45 7.58 -12.88
N ARG A 38 -0.20 7.79 -14.03
CA ARG A 38 -1.21 8.84 -14.20
C ARG A 38 -2.37 8.75 -13.19
N SER A 39 -2.72 7.54 -12.74
CA SER A 39 -3.79 7.30 -11.78
C SER A 39 -3.40 7.62 -10.34
N THR A 40 -2.17 7.28 -9.94
CA THR A 40 -1.70 7.38 -8.56
C THR A 40 -0.77 8.56 -8.32
N ARG A 41 -0.24 9.17 -9.38
CA ARG A 41 0.82 10.19 -9.42
C ARG A 41 2.15 9.81 -8.75
N PHE A 42 2.21 8.65 -8.11
CA PHE A 42 3.43 8.10 -7.53
C PHE A 42 4.09 7.09 -8.46
N THR A 43 5.41 6.93 -8.32
CA THR A 43 6.19 5.91 -9.02
C THR A 43 5.91 4.53 -8.42
N LEU A 44 6.01 3.48 -9.25
CA LEU A 44 5.76 2.12 -8.78
C LEU A 44 6.75 1.68 -7.68
N PHE A 45 7.97 2.23 -7.71
CA PHE A 45 8.98 2.02 -6.68
C PHE A 45 8.55 2.63 -5.33
N PHE A 46 8.05 3.87 -5.35
CA PHE A 46 7.51 4.53 -4.16
C PHE A 46 6.36 3.71 -3.54
N LEU A 47 5.50 3.13 -4.36
CA LEU A 47 4.38 2.30 -3.87
C LEU A 47 4.82 0.94 -3.28
N THR A 48 6.00 0.42 -3.64
CA THR A 48 6.47 -0.89 -3.19
C THR A 48 7.40 -0.80 -1.98
N TYR A 49 8.22 0.24 -1.92
CA TYR A 49 9.21 0.42 -0.85
C TYR A 49 8.87 1.56 0.10
N GLY A 50 7.84 2.37 -0.19
CA GLY A 50 7.41 3.48 0.66
C GLY A 50 8.34 4.70 0.66
N VAL A 51 9.44 4.65 -0.09
CA VAL A 51 10.45 5.71 -0.20
C VAL A 51 10.76 5.96 -1.67
N GLU A 52 10.96 7.22 -2.05
CA GLU A 52 11.35 7.61 -3.40
C GLU A 52 12.76 7.07 -3.70
N ALA A 53 12.88 6.15 -4.67
CA ALA A 53 14.16 5.52 -5.00
C ALA A 53 15.17 6.57 -5.48
N VAL A 54 16.35 6.60 -4.85
CA VAL A 54 17.51 7.27 -5.46
C VAL A 54 18.00 6.41 -6.62
N LEU A 55 17.99 6.97 -7.83
CA LEU A 55 18.43 6.28 -9.04
C LEU A 55 19.96 6.20 -9.04
N PRO A 56 20.60 5.12 -9.52
CA PRO A 56 22.06 5.07 -9.67
C PRO A 56 22.58 6.18 -10.58
N SER A 57 21.82 6.57 -11.60
CA SER A 57 22.13 7.75 -12.42
C SER A 57 22.09 9.05 -11.62
N ASP A 58 21.21 9.15 -10.62
CA ASP A 58 21.13 10.34 -9.76
C ASP A 58 22.35 10.40 -8.82
N LEU A 59 22.92 9.24 -8.45
CA LEU A 59 24.20 9.15 -7.73
C LEU A 59 25.38 9.52 -8.65
N ASP A 60 25.40 9.02 -9.89
CA ASP A 60 26.48 9.30 -10.85
C ASP A 60 26.53 10.78 -11.30
N HIS A 61 25.39 11.48 -11.24
CA HIS A 61 25.26 12.87 -11.71
C HIS A 61 25.09 13.87 -10.55
N ASP A 62 25.36 13.45 -9.31
CA ASP A 62 25.21 14.28 -8.10
C ASP A 62 23.91 15.09 -8.11
N ALA A 63 22.79 14.42 -8.39
CA ALA A 63 21.51 15.08 -8.50
C ALA A 63 21.23 15.91 -7.24
N PRO A 64 20.54 17.07 -7.33
CA PRO A 64 20.32 17.95 -6.18
C PRO A 64 19.73 17.24 -4.96
N ARG A 65 18.93 16.19 -5.19
CA ARG A 65 18.36 15.32 -4.15
C ARG A 65 19.41 14.49 -3.39
N VAL A 66 20.48 14.05 -4.06
CA VAL A 66 21.59 13.29 -3.46
C VAL A 66 22.48 14.24 -2.65
N GLN A 67 22.73 15.45 -3.16
CA GLN A 67 23.48 16.46 -2.41
C GLN A 67 22.74 16.97 -1.17
N ALA A 68 21.41 17.03 -1.23
CA ALA A 68 20.56 17.43 -0.11
C ALA A 68 20.20 16.27 0.83
N PHE A 69 20.66 15.05 0.56
CA PHE A 69 20.37 13.90 1.40
C PHE A 69 21.24 13.92 2.66
N ASP A 70 20.59 14.12 3.80
CA ASP A 70 21.21 13.96 5.12
C ASP A 70 20.81 12.60 5.71
N PRO A 71 21.76 11.65 5.88
CA PRO A 71 21.46 10.33 6.40
C PRO A 71 20.96 10.34 7.84
N ASP A 72 21.42 11.29 8.66
CA ASP A 72 21.04 11.38 10.07
C ASP A 72 19.58 11.86 10.19
N GLN A 73 19.22 12.88 9.41
CA GLN A 73 17.84 13.36 9.33
C GLN A 73 16.88 12.31 8.76
N ALA A 74 17.32 11.54 7.75
CA ALA A 74 16.51 10.47 7.18
C ALA A 74 16.28 9.33 8.17
N ALA A 75 17.29 8.98 8.97
CA ALA A 75 17.18 7.96 10.01
C ALA A 75 16.24 8.41 11.14
N GLU A 76 16.32 9.67 11.57
CA GLU A 76 15.40 10.27 12.55
C GLU A 76 13.95 10.25 12.05
N ALA A 77 13.70 10.72 10.83
CA ALA A 77 12.37 10.69 10.23
C ALA A 77 11.80 9.27 10.07
N GLN A 78 12.67 8.29 9.81
CA GLN A 78 12.27 6.88 9.77
C GLN A 78 11.90 6.37 11.17
N GLN A 79 12.68 6.72 12.20
CA GLN A 79 12.40 6.34 13.58
C GLN A 79 11.07 6.95 14.05
N ASP A 80 10.85 8.24 13.79
CA ASP A 80 9.59 8.94 14.09
C ASP A 80 8.38 8.26 13.44
N ALA A 81 8.52 7.83 12.17
CA ALA A 81 7.46 7.13 11.47
C ALA A 81 7.13 5.76 12.10
N VAL A 82 8.14 5.05 12.60
CA VAL A 82 7.97 3.78 13.32
C VAL A 82 7.30 4.01 14.67
N ASP A 83 7.73 5.04 15.40
CA ASP A 83 7.19 5.37 16.71
C ASP A 83 5.71 5.79 16.62
N LEU A 84 5.35 6.63 15.64
CA LEU A 84 3.96 7.00 15.34
C LEU A 84 3.08 5.78 15.01
N LEU A 85 3.63 4.82 14.25
CA LEU A 85 2.91 3.58 13.94
C LEU A 85 2.68 2.74 15.19
N ASN A 86 3.68 2.64 16.06
CA ASN A 86 3.58 1.91 17.31
C ASN A 86 2.54 2.55 18.24
N GLU A 87 2.57 3.87 18.41
CA GLU A 87 1.55 4.61 19.18
C GLU A 87 0.13 4.38 18.65
N ALA A 88 -0.05 4.39 17.32
CA ALA A 88 -1.35 4.12 16.71
C ALA A 88 -1.85 2.69 17.01
N GLN A 89 -0.96 1.70 17.00
CA GLN A 89 -1.28 0.32 17.35
C GLN A 89 -1.64 0.18 18.84
N GLU A 90 -0.88 0.82 19.72
CA GLU A 90 -1.16 0.83 21.17
C GLU A 90 -2.52 1.46 21.47
N MET A 91 -2.83 2.60 20.83
CA MET A 91 -4.14 3.23 20.96
C MET A 91 -5.28 2.34 20.45
N ALA A 92 -5.08 1.64 19.34
CA ALA A 92 -6.07 0.69 18.83
C ALA A 92 -6.28 -0.49 19.79
N LEU A 93 -5.20 -1.01 20.40
CA LEU A 93 -5.25 -2.06 21.40
C LEU A 93 -6.04 -1.60 22.64
N VAL A 94 -5.71 -0.43 23.19
CA VAL A 94 -6.42 0.15 24.34
C VAL A 94 -7.91 0.33 24.05
N ARG A 95 -8.26 0.83 22.85
CA ARG A 95 -9.66 0.97 22.44
C ARG A 95 -10.37 -0.39 22.37
N SER A 96 -9.73 -1.42 21.82
CA SER A 96 -10.32 -2.76 21.73
C SER A 96 -10.57 -3.40 23.11
N ILE A 97 -9.63 -3.22 24.04
CA ILE A 97 -9.75 -3.70 25.43
C ILE A 97 -10.87 -2.94 26.16
N ALA A 98 -10.94 -1.62 26.00
CA ALA A 98 -11.98 -0.80 26.62
C ALA A 98 -13.39 -1.16 26.12
N THR A 99 -13.51 -1.58 24.87
CA THR A 99 -14.78 -1.96 24.25
C THR A 99 -15.22 -3.38 24.62
N ASN A 100 -14.30 -4.27 24.99
CA ASN A 100 -14.61 -5.65 25.42
C ASN A 100 -14.96 -5.78 26.92
N ARG A 101 -15.40 -4.70 27.57
CA ARG A 101 -15.92 -4.79 28.94
C ARG A 101 -17.31 -5.44 28.87
N PRO A 102 -17.56 -6.58 29.53
CA PRO A 102 -18.89 -7.16 29.55
C PRO A 102 -19.82 -6.17 30.24
N VAL A 103 -20.77 -5.63 29.47
CA VAL A 103 -21.87 -4.84 30.02
C VAL A 103 -22.69 -5.82 30.84
N ALA A 104 -22.45 -5.86 32.16
CA ALA A 104 -23.24 -6.61 33.10
C ALA A 104 -24.66 -6.01 33.12
N GLY A 105 -25.50 -6.51 32.22
CA GLY A 105 -26.91 -6.18 32.12
C GLY A 105 -27.58 -6.47 33.45
N THR A 106 -27.73 -5.43 34.26
CA THR A 106 -28.49 -5.50 35.50
C THR A 106 -29.95 -5.44 35.10
N MET A 107 -30.56 -6.59 34.81
CA MET A 107 -32.01 -6.69 34.66
C MET A 107 -32.66 -6.41 36.02
N ARG A 108 -32.99 -5.14 36.27
CA ARG A 108 -33.89 -4.74 37.35
C ARG A 108 -35.31 -4.79 36.79
N GLY A 109 -35.97 -5.92 37.00
CA GLY A 109 -37.40 -6.05 36.78
C GLY A 109 -38.17 -5.22 37.80
N SER A 110 -39.05 -4.35 37.29
CA SER A 110 -40.14 -3.75 38.07
C SER A 110 -41.40 -3.82 37.21
N PHE A 111 -42.22 -4.80 37.52
CA PHE A 111 -43.60 -4.95 37.09
C PHE A 111 -44.44 -3.82 37.73
N GLY A 112 -45.18 -3.07 36.92
CA GLY A 112 -46.07 -2.01 37.38
C GLY A 112 -47.00 -1.58 36.25
N GLU A 113 -48.30 -1.67 36.52
CA GLU A 113 -49.45 -1.54 35.62
C GLU A 113 -49.55 -0.21 34.83
N GLU A 114 -50.19 -0.34 33.66
CA GLU A 114 -50.81 0.66 32.76
C GLU A 114 -51.83 1.62 33.47
N PRO A 115 -52.46 2.65 32.83
CA PRO A 115 -52.64 2.88 31.38
C PRO A 115 -52.56 4.35 30.88
N SER A 116 -52.68 4.47 29.56
CA SER A 116 -53.31 5.59 28.84
C SER A 116 -52.55 6.92 28.75
N LYS A 117 -51.99 7.18 27.57
CA LYS A 117 -52.29 8.38 26.78
C LYS A 117 -51.83 8.18 25.33
N SER A 118 -52.82 8.24 24.45
CA SER A 118 -52.71 8.33 23.00
C SER A 118 -51.84 9.50 22.55
N VAL A 119 -50.91 9.28 21.61
CA VAL A 119 -50.52 10.31 20.64
C VAL A 119 -50.29 9.63 19.29
N THR A 120 -51.11 10.06 18.34
CA THR A 120 -51.15 9.74 16.90
C THR A 120 -49.94 10.31 16.17
N TRP A 121 -49.40 9.55 15.21
CA TRP A 121 -48.34 9.98 14.29
C TRP A 121 -48.93 10.54 12.99
N CYS A 122 -48.39 11.67 12.53
CA CYS A 122 -48.46 12.12 11.13
C CYS A 122 -47.40 11.39 10.29
#